data_AF-A0A4P9X5H2-F1
#
_entry.id   AF-A0A4P9X5H2-F1
#
_cell.length_a   1.000
_cell.length_b   1.000
_cell.length_c   1.000
_cell.angle_alpha   90.00
_cell.angle_beta   90.00
_cell.angle_gamma   90.00
#
_symmetry.space_group_name_H-M   'P 1'
#
loop_
_entity.id
_entity.type
_entity.pdbx_description
1 polymer ?
#
loop_
_entity_poly.entity_id
_entity_poly.type
_entity_poly.pdbx_seq_one_letter_code
_entity_poly.pdbx_strand_id
1 'polypeptide(L)'
;GMLVQLMLPIGSVALLLVTLLFGANKAFSRTPIGLLHVMLTKTLPEAVGAGIICIIGRRNADACHTAADFLVNGRHPLVQIFFLILVAGGAGVFTMETWHRIPNASAGAIHHLLIPAAVGTCLGTFYLACTVSPGIVTPENVAQHVQRYDYDYLIFKPTVCRTCGIVKPARSKHCSICNVCISRCDHHCAWINNCVGYANHRWFIAFLLAVTTMCFYGAWLGSKILRMDWSLFRVHDLRTIDKLTGLRRSLTWSEAWLFIISRDVLLSSVTIFAAICGVIVLVFALYNLNMILHGFTANEKFKWEDLQADITDGYLTSIPRS
;
A
#
# COMPACT_ATOMS: atom_id res chain seq x y z
N GLY A 1 -26.02 -17.16 -13.49
CA GLY A 1 -24.86 -17.82 -14.13
C GLY A 1 -23.58 -17.42 -13.40
N MET A 2 -22.53 -18.24 -13.48
CA MET A 2 -21.24 -18.02 -12.79
C MET A 2 -20.66 -16.60 -13.04
N LEU A 3 -20.92 -16.01 -14.20
CA LEU A 3 -20.58 -14.63 -14.53
C LEU A 3 -21.25 -13.60 -13.61
N VAL A 4 -22.52 -13.77 -13.28
CA VAL A 4 -23.27 -12.92 -12.35
C VAL A 4 -22.73 -13.07 -10.92
N GLN A 5 -22.35 -14.29 -10.52
CA GLN A 5 -21.75 -14.56 -9.21
C GLN A 5 -20.35 -13.96 -9.03
N LEU A 6 -19.60 -13.73 -10.12
CA LEU A 6 -18.30 -13.05 -10.11
C LEU A 6 -18.45 -11.52 -10.26
N MET A 7 -19.38 -11.04 -11.09
CA MET A 7 -19.57 -9.61 -11.34
C MET A 7 -20.19 -8.88 -10.15
N LEU A 8 -21.06 -9.53 -9.37
CA LEU A 8 -21.64 -8.96 -8.16
C LEU A 8 -20.58 -8.55 -7.12
N PRO A 9 -19.69 -9.44 -6.63
CA PRO A 9 -18.68 -9.06 -5.65
C PRO A 9 -17.67 -8.05 -6.21
N ILE A 10 -17.27 -8.17 -7.48
CA ILE A 10 -16.38 -7.19 -8.13
C ILE A 10 -17.04 -5.81 -8.19
N GLY A 11 -18.30 -5.75 -8.63
CA GLY A 11 -19.08 -4.51 -8.66
C GLY A 11 -19.32 -3.93 -7.27
N SER A 12 -19.51 -4.79 -6.26
CA SER A 12 -19.68 -4.38 -4.86
C SER A 12 -18.41 -3.75 -4.31
N VAL A 13 -17.25 -4.38 -4.54
CA VAL A 13 -15.95 -3.86 -4.11
C VAL A 13 -15.61 -2.57 -4.86
N ALA A 14 -15.87 -2.51 -6.17
CA ALA A 14 -15.65 -1.30 -6.94
C ALA A 14 -16.55 -0.14 -6.46
N LEU A 15 -17.83 -0.40 -6.21
CA LEU A 15 -18.76 0.58 -5.65
C LEU A 15 -18.30 1.04 -4.26
N LEU A 16 -17.92 0.12 -3.38
CA LEU A 16 -17.40 0.42 -2.05
C LEU A 16 -16.16 1.33 -2.13
N LEU A 17 -15.20 0.99 -2.99
CA LEU A 17 -13.99 1.79 -3.20
C LEU A 17 -14.33 3.19 -3.74
N VAL A 18 -15.22 3.29 -4.74
CA VAL A 18 -15.65 4.59 -5.29
C VAL A 18 -16.35 5.42 -4.22
N THR A 19 -17.23 4.83 -3.44
CA THR A 19 -17.91 5.49 -2.33
C THR A 19 -16.95 5.98 -1.27
N LEU A 20 -16.00 5.13 -0.82
CA LEU A 20 -15.04 5.52 0.21
C LEU A 20 -14.06 6.60 -0.27
N LEU A 21 -13.61 6.52 -1.52
CA LEU A 21 -12.61 7.44 -2.08
C LEU A 21 -13.20 8.76 -2.56
N PHE A 22 -14.35 8.74 -3.23
CA PHE A 22 -14.91 9.91 -3.92
C PHE A 22 -16.20 10.44 -3.28
N GLY A 23 -16.85 9.67 -2.40
CA GLY A 23 -18.14 10.05 -1.81
C GLY A 23 -18.12 11.31 -0.93
N ALA A 24 -16.95 11.73 -0.46
CA ALA A 24 -16.76 12.99 0.28
C ALA A 24 -16.77 14.24 -0.62
N ASN A 25 -16.70 14.10 -1.94
CA ASN A 25 -16.67 15.24 -2.86
C ASN A 25 -18.03 15.97 -2.88
N LYS A 26 -18.01 17.31 -2.90
CA LYS A 26 -19.21 18.17 -3.00
C LYS A 26 -20.13 17.75 -4.16
N ALA A 27 -19.59 17.25 -5.28
CA ALA A 27 -20.35 16.74 -6.43
C ALA A 27 -21.27 15.55 -6.09
N PHE A 28 -20.90 14.71 -5.12
CA PHE A 28 -21.66 13.54 -4.70
C PHE A 28 -22.50 13.77 -3.44
N SER A 29 -22.42 14.96 -2.81
CA SER A 29 -23.05 15.28 -1.53
C SER A 29 -24.57 15.02 -1.45
N ARG A 30 -25.28 15.05 -2.59
CA ARG A 30 -26.73 14.78 -2.70
C ARG A 30 -27.07 13.51 -3.49
N THR A 31 -26.09 12.63 -3.68
CA THR A 31 -26.26 11.38 -4.43
C THR A 31 -26.30 10.17 -3.50
N PRO A 32 -26.79 9.00 -3.96
CA PRO A 32 -26.72 7.77 -3.20
C PRO A 32 -25.28 7.41 -2.77
N ILE A 33 -24.28 7.77 -3.57
CA ILE A 33 -22.87 7.56 -3.26
C ILE A 33 -22.45 8.41 -2.05
N GLY A 34 -22.84 9.69 -2.01
CA GLY A 34 -22.54 10.56 -0.86
C GLY A 34 -23.26 10.12 0.41
N LEU A 35 -24.52 9.68 0.30
CA LEU A 35 -25.26 9.13 1.44
C LEU A 35 -24.59 7.84 1.97
N LEU A 36 -24.22 6.92 1.07
CA LEU A 36 -23.54 5.69 1.44
C LEU A 36 -22.16 5.97 2.06
N HIS A 37 -21.45 7.00 1.58
CA HIS A 37 -20.20 7.45 2.19
C HIS A 37 -20.42 7.89 3.63
N VAL A 38 -21.35 8.81 3.89
CA VAL A 38 -21.67 9.28 5.25
C VAL A 38 -22.11 8.12 6.14
N MET A 39 -22.91 7.19 5.63
CA MET A 39 -23.33 6.00 6.36
C MET A 39 -22.12 5.14 6.77
N LEU A 40 -21.19 4.87 5.84
CA LEU A 40 -20.03 4.03 6.07
C LEU A 40 -18.93 4.69 6.91
N THR A 41 -18.70 5.99 6.75
CA THR A 41 -17.58 6.70 7.38
C THR A 41 -17.95 7.40 8.68
N LYS A 42 -19.24 7.66 8.91
CA LYS A 42 -19.72 8.35 10.11
C LYS A 42 -20.76 7.54 10.88
N THR A 43 -21.91 7.27 10.28
CA THR A 43 -23.06 6.68 11.00
C THR A 43 -22.78 5.27 11.52
N LEU A 44 -22.19 4.40 10.68
CA LEU A 44 -21.89 3.02 11.05
C LEU A 44 -20.80 2.95 12.13
N PRO A 45 -19.65 3.64 12.03
CA PRO A 45 -18.67 3.71 13.11
C PRO A 45 -19.24 4.25 14.43
N GLU A 46 -20.07 5.31 14.38
CA GLU A 46 -20.73 5.86 15.57
C GLU A 46 -21.69 4.85 16.21
N ALA A 47 -22.51 4.16 15.40
CA ALA A 47 -23.44 3.13 15.88
C ALA A 47 -22.70 1.91 16.46
N VAL A 48 -21.62 1.46 15.81
CA VAL A 48 -20.76 0.38 16.32
C VAL A 48 -20.11 0.81 17.64
N GLY A 49 -19.59 2.05 17.72
CA GLY A 49 -19.02 2.60 18.95
C GLY A 49 -20.04 2.66 20.09
N ALA A 50 -21.26 3.13 19.83
CA ALA A 50 -22.34 3.13 20.81
C ALA A 50 -22.74 1.72 21.24
N GLY A 51 -22.79 0.76 20.30
CA GLY A 51 -23.03 -0.65 20.59
C GLY A 51 -21.94 -1.26 21.48
N ILE A 52 -20.67 -0.99 21.19
CA ILE A 52 -19.54 -1.41 22.03
C ILE A 52 -19.69 -0.82 23.44
N ILE A 53 -19.96 0.49 23.57
CA ILE A 53 -20.17 1.14 24.87
C ILE A 53 -21.32 0.48 25.65
N CYS A 54 -22.40 0.09 24.97
CA CYS A 54 -23.54 -0.61 25.59
C CYS A 54 -23.15 -2.01 26.10
N ILE A 55 -22.35 -2.77 25.34
CA ILE A 55 -21.98 -4.15 25.67
C ILE A 55 -20.91 -4.22 26.76
N ILE A 56 -19.81 -3.47 26.61
CA ILE A 56 -18.64 -3.58 27.50
C ILE A 56 -18.56 -2.45 28.52
N GLY A 57 -19.45 -1.45 28.45
CA GLY A 57 -19.43 -0.27 29.31
C GLY A 57 -18.41 0.77 28.84
N ARG A 58 -18.68 2.04 29.16
CA ARG A 58 -17.90 3.19 28.66
C ARG A 58 -16.41 3.12 29.02
N ARG A 59 -16.08 2.71 30.24
CA ARG A 59 -14.69 2.60 30.69
C ARG A 59 -13.88 1.58 29.86
N ASN A 60 -14.47 0.43 29.54
CA ASN A 60 -13.79 -0.57 28.72
C ASN A 60 -13.78 -0.17 27.24
N ALA A 61 -14.82 0.50 26.75
CA ALA A 61 -14.84 1.07 25.41
C ALA A 61 -13.76 2.15 25.21
N ASP A 62 -13.57 3.04 26.19
CA ASP A 62 -12.52 4.05 26.17
C ASP A 62 -11.12 3.39 26.24
N ALA A 63 -10.97 2.31 27.01
CA ALA A 63 -9.74 1.52 27.03
C ALA A 63 -9.47 0.83 25.67
N CYS A 64 -10.50 0.24 25.04
CA CYS A 64 -10.41 -0.33 23.69
C CYS A 64 -10.08 0.75 22.65
N HIS A 65 -10.69 1.93 22.75
CA HIS A 65 -10.39 3.05 21.86
C HIS A 65 -8.94 3.52 22.05
N THR A 66 -8.46 3.64 23.28
CA THR A 66 -7.07 4.01 23.57
C THR A 66 -6.09 2.96 23.06
N ALA A 67 -6.41 1.67 23.23
CA ALA A 67 -5.61 0.58 22.69
C ALA A 67 -5.61 0.58 21.15
N ALA A 68 -6.77 0.82 20.52
CA ALA A 68 -6.89 0.94 19.08
C ALA A 68 -6.12 2.17 18.55
N ASP A 69 -6.21 3.31 19.23
CA ASP A 69 -5.47 4.52 18.89
C ASP A 69 -3.95 4.30 19.03
N PHE A 70 -3.50 3.62 20.07
CA PHE A 70 -2.11 3.19 20.20
C PHE A 70 -1.68 2.22 19.09
N LEU A 71 -2.58 1.31 18.66
CA LEU A 71 -2.32 0.33 17.59
C LEU A 71 -2.39 0.92 16.16
N VAL A 72 -3.09 2.03 15.97
CA VAL A 72 -3.29 2.63 14.64
C VAL A 72 -2.39 3.87 14.47
N ASN A 73 -2.27 4.68 15.51
CA ASN A 73 -1.56 5.96 15.52
C ASN A 73 -0.26 5.94 16.34
N GLY A 74 0.07 4.83 16.98
CA GLY A 74 1.32 4.65 17.73
C GLY A 74 2.49 4.13 16.89
N ARG A 75 3.70 4.25 17.45
CA ARG A 75 4.93 3.75 16.84
C ARG A 75 5.23 2.33 17.34
N HIS A 76 4.91 1.31 16.55
CA HIS A 76 5.14 -0.09 16.93
C HIS A 76 5.48 -0.99 15.72
N PRO A 77 6.16 -2.14 15.93
CA PRO A 77 6.68 -2.95 14.84
C PRO A 77 5.65 -3.91 14.21
N LEU A 78 4.37 -3.88 14.61
CA LEU A 78 3.38 -4.89 14.16
C LEU A 78 3.24 -4.96 12.63
N VAL A 79 3.20 -3.80 11.95
CA VAL A 79 3.11 -3.76 10.48
C VAL A 79 4.40 -4.27 9.82
N GLN A 80 5.56 -4.01 10.43
CA GLN A 80 6.85 -4.55 9.97
C GLN A 80 6.89 -6.06 10.11
N ILE A 81 6.46 -6.60 11.26
CA ILE A 81 6.37 -8.04 11.52
C ILE A 81 5.42 -8.70 10.52
N PHE A 82 4.25 -8.10 10.30
CA PHE A 82 3.30 -8.57 9.30
C PHE A 82 3.92 -8.62 7.90
N PHE A 83 4.63 -7.57 7.48
CA PHE A 83 5.35 -7.55 6.21
C PHE A 83 6.41 -8.65 6.12
N LEU A 84 7.21 -8.85 7.17
CA LEU A 84 8.25 -9.89 7.20
C LEU A 84 7.65 -11.30 7.11
N ILE A 85 6.53 -11.57 7.80
CA ILE A 85 5.79 -12.83 7.69
C ILE A 85 5.27 -13.02 6.27
N LEU A 86 4.75 -11.96 5.63
CA LEU A 86 4.24 -12.02 4.27
C LEU A 86 5.35 -12.40 3.27
N VAL A 87 6.49 -11.73 3.36
CA VAL A 87 7.64 -11.97 2.46
C VAL A 87 8.24 -13.35 2.73
N ALA A 88 8.51 -13.71 3.98
CA ALA A 88 9.10 -15.00 4.32
C ALA A 88 8.17 -16.16 4.01
N GLY A 89 6.89 -16.05 4.34
CA GLY A 89 5.88 -17.07 4.05
C GLY A 89 5.65 -17.23 2.54
N GLY A 90 5.45 -16.12 1.82
CA GLY A 90 5.27 -16.15 0.37
C GLY A 90 6.50 -16.71 -0.36
N ALA A 91 7.70 -16.22 -0.02
CA ALA A 91 8.94 -16.73 -0.61
C ALA A 91 9.21 -18.19 -0.22
N GLY A 92 8.88 -18.58 1.01
CA GLY A 92 9.02 -19.96 1.50
C GLY A 92 8.15 -20.93 0.72
N VAL A 93 6.84 -20.65 0.63
CA VAL A 93 5.90 -21.45 -0.17
C VAL A 93 6.35 -21.50 -1.63
N PHE A 94 6.67 -20.33 -2.23
CA PHE A 94 7.12 -20.29 -3.61
C PHE A 94 8.38 -21.13 -3.84
N THR A 95 9.36 -21.05 -2.94
CA THR A 95 10.60 -21.83 -3.06
C THR A 95 10.32 -23.31 -2.89
N MET A 96 9.55 -23.73 -1.88
CA MET A 96 9.20 -25.14 -1.66
C MET A 96 8.51 -25.76 -2.89
N GLU A 97 7.56 -25.04 -3.49
CA GLU A 97 6.82 -25.54 -4.65
C GLU A 97 7.66 -25.53 -5.95
N THR A 98 8.65 -24.65 -6.08
CA THR A 98 9.39 -24.46 -7.34
C THR A 98 10.80 -25.05 -7.35
N TRP A 99 11.42 -25.29 -6.19
CA TRP A 99 12.85 -25.66 -6.09
C TRP A 99 13.20 -26.92 -6.87
N HIS A 100 12.41 -27.98 -6.69
CA HIS A 100 12.61 -29.27 -7.37
C HIS A 100 12.15 -29.28 -8.83
N ARG A 101 11.37 -28.26 -9.22
CA ARG A 101 10.84 -28.11 -10.58
C ARG A 101 11.78 -27.29 -11.45
N ILE A 102 12.83 -26.71 -10.88
CA ILE A 102 13.86 -25.93 -11.57
C ILE A 102 15.19 -26.70 -11.46
N PRO A 103 15.99 -26.86 -12.53
CA PRO A 103 15.73 -26.37 -13.89
C PRO A 103 14.72 -27.22 -14.67
N ASN A 104 14.02 -26.58 -15.61
CA ASN A 104 13.15 -27.23 -16.57
C ASN A 104 13.20 -26.49 -17.93
N ALA A 105 12.46 -26.97 -18.93
CA ALA A 105 12.43 -26.37 -20.28
C ALA A 105 11.97 -24.89 -20.32
N SER A 106 11.26 -24.44 -19.29
CA SER A 106 10.73 -23.08 -19.13
C SER A 106 11.53 -22.18 -18.18
N ALA A 107 12.41 -22.73 -17.35
CA ALA A 107 13.14 -22.01 -16.30
C ALA A 107 14.52 -22.64 -16.03
N GLY A 108 15.59 -21.87 -16.23
CA GLY A 108 16.97 -22.35 -16.03
C GLY A 108 17.42 -22.39 -14.56
N ALA A 109 18.55 -23.04 -14.28
CA ALA A 109 19.09 -23.20 -12.92
C ALA A 109 19.47 -21.88 -12.24
N ILE A 110 19.66 -20.80 -13.03
CA ILE A 110 19.95 -19.45 -12.51
C ILE A 110 18.88 -18.97 -11.51
N HIS A 111 17.64 -19.46 -11.61
CA HIS A 111 16.57 -19.07 -10.69
C HIS A 111 16.81 -19.54 -9.25
N HIS A 112 17.62 -20.59 -9.01
CA HIS A 112 18.05 -20.97 -7.65
C HIS A 112 18.90 -19.87 -6.98
N LEU A 113 19.57 -19.02 -7.77
CA LEU A 113 20.28 -17.83 -7.27
C LEU A 113 19.39 -16.58 -7.27
N LEU A 114 18.60 -16.36 -8.33
CA LEU A 114 17.79 -15.15 -8.47
C LEU A 114 16.65 -15.06 -7.44
N ILE A 115 16.04 -16.18 -7.05
CA ILE A 115 14.99 -16.19 -6.01
C ILE A 115 15.52 -15.63 -4.68
N PRO A 116 16.57 -16.20 -4.05
CA PRO A 116 17.11 -15.66 -2.80
C PRO A 116 17.71 -14.27 -2.97
N ALA A 117 18.28 -13.92 -4.14
CA ALA A 117 18.77 -12.56 -4.40
C ALA A 117 17.65 -11.51 -4.44
N ALA A 118 16.50 -11.82 -5.07
CA ALA A 118 15.34 -10.93 -5.10
C ALA A 118 14.76 -10.72 -3.69
N VAL A 119 14.62 -11.79 -2.90
CA VAL A 119 14.17 -11.72 -1.50
C VAL A 119 15.17 -10.94 -0.65
N GLY A 120 16.47 -11.21 -0.77
CA GLY A 120 17.52 -10.50 -0.05
C GLY A 120 17.57 -9.00 -0.38
N THR A 121 17.39 -8.63 -1.65
CA THR A 121 17.32 -7.21 -2.07
C THR A 121 16.10 -6.51 -1.47
N CYS A 122 14.94 -7.17 -1.48
CA CYS A 122 13.71 -6.67 -0.86
C CYS A 122 13.91 -6.43 0.65
N LEU A 123 14.44 -7.42 1.37
CA LEU A 123 14.70 -7.31 2.82
C LEU A 123 15.78 -6.28 3.16
N GLY A 124 16.85 -6.19 2.35
CA GLY A 124 17.93 -5.24 2.55
C GLY A 124 17.47 -3.79 2.36
N THR A 125 16.72 -3.51 1.29
CA THR A 125 16.15 -2.17 1.06
C THR A 125 15.09 -1.81 2.10
N PHE A 126 14.27 -2.78 2.53
CA PHE A 126 13.34 -2.61 3.65
C PHE A 126 14.06 -2.24 4.95
N TYR A 127 15.13 -2.97 5.30
CA TYR A 127 15.95 -2.69 6.47
C TYR A 127 16.53 -1.27 6.44
N LEU A 128 17.07 -0.85 5.28
CA LEU A 128 17.61 0.51 5.12
C LEU A 128 16.52 1.58 5.23
N ALA A 129 15.33 1.36 4.68
CA ALA A 129 14.21 2.28 4.83
C ALA A 129 13.77 2.40 6.30
N CYS A 130 13.78 1.29 7.05
CA CYS A 130 13.44 1.27 8.48
C CYS A 130 14.47 1.98 9.36
N THR A 131 15.77 1.84 9.06
CA THR A 131 16.86 2.21 9.99
C THR A 131 17.56 3.51 9.65
N VAL A 132 17.61 3.91 8.38
CA VAL A 132 18.28 5.15 7.99
C VAL A 132 17.47 6.33 8.50
N SER A 133 18.16 7.27 9.15
CA SER A 133 17.56 8.49 9.68
C SER A 133 16.81 9.24 8.56
N PRO A 134 15.57 9.70 8.80
CA PRO A 134 14.80 10.47 7.82
C PRO A 134 15.31 11.89 7.61
N GLY A 135 16.30 12.33 8.40
CA GLY A 135 16.73 13.73 8.45
C GLY A 135 16.06 14.48 9.60
N ILE A 136 16.28 13.96 10.82
CA ILE A 136 15.79 14.58 12.06
C ILE A 136 16.46 15.93 12.25
N VAL A 137 15.65 16.95 12.50
CA VAL A 137 16.11 18.31 12.79
C VAL A 137 16.26 18.48 14.31
N THR A 138 17.46 18.85 14.73
CA THR A 138 17.85 19.10 16.12
C THR A 138 18.33 20.55 16.27
N PRO A 139 18.46 21.06 17.51
CA PRO A 139 19.02 22.40 17.73
C PRO A 139 20.41 22.60 17.11
N GLU A 140 21.23 21.55 17.02
CA GLU A 140 22.58 21.60 16.51
C GLU A 140 22.63 21.70 14.97
N ASN A 141 21.67 21.10 14.27
CA ASN A 141 21.66 21.04 12.80
C ASN A 141 20.60 21.94 12.15
N VAL A 142 19.72 22.59 12.93
CA VAL A 142 18.60 23.39 12.41
C VAL A 142 19.05 24.46 11.42
N ALA A 143 20.17 25.15 11.70
CA ALA A 143 20.70 26.19 10.82
C ALA A 143 21.03 25.66 9.42
N GLN A 144 21.63 24.46 9.34
CA GLN A 144 21.96 23.82 8.07
C GLN A 144 20.70 23.44 7.27
N HIS A 145 19.65 22.98 7.96
CA HIS A 145 18.39 22.63 7.31
C HIS A 145 17.60 23.87 6.86
N VAL A 146 17.63 24.97 7.62
CA VAL A 146 17.00 26.24 7.24
C VAL A 146 17.63 26.81 5.97
N GLN A 147 18.96 26.75 5.85
CA GLN A 147 19.67 27.24 4.66
C GLN A 147 19.45 26.38 3.40
N ARG A 148 18.86 25.19 3.53
CA ARG A 148 18.72 24.24 2.41
C ARG A 148 17.59 24.62 1.44
N TYR A 149 16.55 25.26 1.94
CA TYR A 149 15.35 25.60 1.19
C TYR A 149 14.84 26.95 1.67
N ASP A 150 14.59 27.86 0.72
CA ASP A 150 14.03 29.16 1.02
C ASP A 150 12.55 29.04 1.44
N TYR A 151 12.12 29.99 2.27
CA TYR A 151 10.72 30.15 2.61
C TYR A 151 10.00 30.83 1.44
N ASP A 152 8.90 30.23 0.95
CA ASP A 152 8.05 30.85 -0.06
C ASP A 152 7.03 31.84 0.54
N TYR A 153 6.98 31.92 1.88
CA TYR A 153 6.04 32.73 2.66
C TYR A 153 4.55 32.49 2.31
N LEU A 154 4.26 31.39 1.62
CA LEU A 154 2.92 30.94 1.27
C LEU A 154 2.58 29.68 2.08
N ILE A 155 3.18 28.54 1.72
CA ILE A 155 2.99 27.26 2.40
C ILE A 155 4.15 26.94 3.37
N PHE A 156 5.27 27.63 3.25
CA PHE A 156 6.42 27.58 4.16
C PHE A 156 6.72 28.96 4.72
N LYS A 157 6.39 29.15 6.00
CA LYS A 157 6.69 30.35 6.78
C LYS A 157 7.64 30.00 7.92
N PRO A 158 8.58 30.88 8.28
CA PRO A 158 9.47 30.67 9.42
C PRO A 158 8.63 30.66 10.71
N THR A 159 8.40 29.47 11.25
CA THR A 159 7.60 29.26 12.47
C THR A 159 8.34 28.33 13.40
N VAL A 160 8.16 28.50 14.71
CA VAL A 160 8.77 27.61 15.71
C VAL A 160 7.89 26.38 15.94
N CYS A 161 8.51 25.21 16.00
CA CYS A 161 7.83 24.00 16.46
C CYS A 161 7.60 24.10 17.98
N ARG A 162 6.33 24.11 18.40
CA ARG A 162 5.97 24.18 19.83
C ARG A 162 6.51 22.99 20.63
N THR A 163 6.57 21.81 20.02
CA THR A 163 7.04 20.58 20.68
C THR A 163 8.56 20.49 20.75
N CYS A 164 9.24 20.79 19.64
CA CYS A 164 10.70 20.63 19.56
C CYS A 164 11.49 21.90 19.93
N GLY A 165 10.83 23.07 20.05
CA GLY A 165 11.47 24.34 20.39
C GLY A 165 12.38 24.93 19.31
N ILE A 166 12.41 24.35 18.10
CA ILE A 166 13.27 24.79 16.99
C ILE A 166 12.48 25.52 15.90
N VAL A 167 13.15 26.43 15.18
CA VAL A 167 12.60 27.00 13.94
C VAL A 167 12.40 25.87 12.94
N LYS A 168 11.21 25.77 12.35
CA LYS A 168 10.90 24.79 11.31
C LYS A 168 11.60 25.20 10.01
N PRO A 169 12.54 24.40 9.47
CA PRO A 169 13.04 24.63 8.13
C PRO A 169 11.91 24.61 7.10
N ALA A 170 12.08 25.28 5.96
CA ALA A 170 11.14 25.12 4.84
C ALA A 170 11.04 23.63 4.45
N ARG A 171 9.85 23.21 3.99
CA ARG A 171 9.52 21.81 3.66
C ARG A 171 9.59 20.81 4.84
N SER A 172 9.82 21.26 6.07
CA SER A 172 9.84 20.39 7.26
C SER A 172 8.46 20.20 7.90
N LYS A 173 8.31 19.15 8.71
CA LYS A 173 7.11 18.91 9.54
C LYS A 173 7.48 18.19 10.83
N HIS A 174 6.79 18.55 11.91
CA HIS A 174 6.82 17.77 13.14
C HIS A 174 5.93 16.53 12.98
N CYS A 175 6.50 15.34 13.17
CA CYS A 175 5.77 14.09 13.21
C CYS A 175 5.43 13.79 14.68
N SER A 176 4.15 13.77 15.03
CA SER A 176 3.69 13.43 16.38
C SER A 176 4.02 11.98 16.77
N ILE A 177 4.01 11.06 15.80
CA ILE A 177 4.29 9.63 16.01
C ILE A 177 5.76 9.41 16.38
N CYS A 178 6.68 10.06 15.65
CA CYS A 178 8.12 10.00 15.96
C CYS A 178 8.56 11.02 17.02
N ASN A 179 7.68 11.95 17.39
CA ASN A 179 7.93 13.10 18.27
C ASN A 179 9.18 13.93 17.90
N VAL A 180 9.39 14.15 16.60
CA VAL A 180 10.55 14.90 16.08
C VAL A 180 10.18 15.71 14.84
N CYS A 181 10.92 16.77 14.58
CA CYS A 181 10.87 17.49 13.30
C CYS A 181 11.70 16.77 12.24
N ILE A 182 11.11 16.54 11.06
CA ILE A 182 11.76 15.90 9.92
C ILE A 182 11.96 16.94 8.82
N SER A 183 13.18 17.05 8.31
CA SER A 183 13.52 17.90 7.16
C SER A 183 12.99 17.28 5.86
N ARG A 184 12.46 18.12 4.95
CA ARG A 184 11.78 17.69 3.71
C ARG A 184 10.85 16.50 3.97
N CYS A 185 9.97 16.65 4.95
CA CYS A 185 9.11 15.56 5.42
C CYS A 185 8.10 15.21 4.32
N ASP A 186 8.02 13.92 3.99
CA ASP A 186 7.02 13.38 3.08
C ASP A 186 5.82 12.87 3.88
N HIS A 187 6.00 11.78 4.63
CA HIS A 187 5.01 11.23 5.53
C HIS A 187 5.63 10.36 6.63
N HIS A 188 4.83 9.97 7.63
CA HIS A 188 5.17 8.87 8.50
C HIS A 188 4.64 7.57 7.89
N CYS A 189 5.49 6.57 7.71
CA CYS A 189 5.11 5.32 7.08
C CYS A 189 5.10 4.19 8.11
N ALA A 190 3.91 3.68 8.42
CA ALA A 190 3.74 2.57 9.37
C ALA A 190 4.46 1.28 8.90
N TRP A 191 4.54 1.05 7.58
CA TRP A 191 5.20 -0.13 7.01
C TRP A 191 6.68 -0.23 7.35
N ILE A 192 7.38 0.91 7.41
CA ILE A 192 8.80 0.97 7.79
C ILE A 192 9.01 1.47 9.23
N ASN A 193 7.91 1.75 9.95
CA ASN A 193 7.89 2.31 11.31
C ASN A 193 8.85 3.50 11.50
N ASN A 194 8.93 4.33 10.46
CA ASN A 194 9.87 5.44 10.33
C ASN A 194 9.24 6.54 9.47
N CYS A 195 9.72 7.77 9.62
CA CYS A 195 9.36 8.83 8.69
C CYS A 195 10.07 8.61 7.35
N VAL A 196 9.45 9.10 6.27
CA VAL A 196 10.09 9.30 4.98
C VAL A 196 10.40 10.79 4.88
N GLY A 197 11.68 11.12 4.75
CA GLY A 197 12.15 12.50 4.74
C GLY A 197 13.41 12.67 3.88
N TYR A 198 14.06 13.82 4.02
CA TYR A 198 15.20 14.22 3.21
C TYR A 198 16.26 13.11 3.03
N ALA A 199 16.68 12.46 4.12
CA ALA A 199 17.87 11.60 4.09
C ALA A 199 17.59 10.13 3.69
N ASN A 200 16.36 9.64 3.86
CA ASN A 200 15.99 8.24 3.60
C ASN A 200 14.98 8.04 2.45
N HIS A 201 14.48 9.09 1.81
CA HIS A 201 13.51 8.98 0.71
C HIS A 201 13.99 8.01 -0.40
N ARG A 202 15.28 8.05 -0.76
CA ARG A 202 15.86 7.11 -1.75
C ARG A 202 15.72 5.64 -1.35
N TRP A 203 15.85 5.32 -0.06
CA TRP A 203 15.73 3.96 0.44
C TRP A 203 14.27 3.51 0.46
N PHE A 204 13.35 4.42 0.77
CA PHE A 204 11.92 4.16 0.64
C PHE A 204 11.53 3.84 -0.81
N ILE A 205 11.99 4.62 -1.80
CA ILE A 205 11.74 4.33 -3.22
C ILE A 205 12.40 3.02 -3.66
N ALA A 206 13.66 2.78 -3.26
CA ALA A 206 14.34 1.53 -3.56
C ALA A 206 13.60 0.32 -2.98
N PHE A 207 13.04 0.44 -1.77
CA PHE A 207 12.19 -0.57 -1.15
C PHE A 207 10.92 -0.84 -1.96
N LEU A 208 10.19 0.20 -2.37
CA LEU A 208 8.98 0.02 -3.19
C LEU A 208 9.29 -0.69 -4.50
N LEU A 209 10.36 -0.28 -5.20
CA LEU A 209 10.78 -0.91 -6.45
C LEU A 209 11.24 -2.35 -6.23
N ALA A 210 11.99 -2.64 -5.16
CA ALA A 210 12.44 -4.00 -4.85
C ALA A 210 11.27 -4.94 -4.56
N VAL A 211 10.26 -4.50 -3.80
CA VAL A 211 9.03 -5.29 -3.55
C VAL A 211 8.29 -5.53 -4.86
N THR A 212 8.08 -4.48 -5.67
CA THR A 212 7.41 -4.59 -6.97
C THR A 212 8.12 -5.59 -7.89
N THR A 213 9.45 -5.48 -8.02
CA THR A 213 10.25 -6.39 -8.85
C THR A 213 10.18 -7.82 -8.32
N MET A 214 10.31 -8.03 -7.01
CA MET A 214 10.20 -9.37 -6.39
C MET A 214 8.83 -10.00 -6.67
N CYS A 215 7.74 -9.23 -6.48
CA CYS A 215 6.38 -9.67 -6.74
C CYS A 215 6.13 -10.03 -8.21
N PHE A 216 6.51 -9.17 -9.16
CA PHE A 216 6.35 -9.47 -10.58
C PHE A 216 7.25 -10.61 -11.06
N TYR A 217 8.48 -10.71 -10.54
CA TYR A 217 9.38 -11.82 -10.83
C TYR A 217 8.79 -13.15 -10.35
N GLY A 218 8.28 -13.21 -9.11
CA GLY A 218 7.60 -14.38 -8.56
C GLY A 218 6.36 -14.76 -9.36
N ALA A 219 5.51 -13.78 -9.71
CA ALA A 219 4.32 -13.99 -10.53
C ALA A 219 4.67 -14.52 -11.92
N TRP A 220 5.69 -13.94 -12.57
CA TRP A 220 6.15 -14.37 -13.89
C TRP A 220 6.71 -15.79 -13.85
N LEU A 221 7.63 -16.10 -12.94
CA LEU A 221 8.24 -17.42 -12.84
C LEU A 221 7.21 -18.49 -12.43
N GLY A 222 6.32 -18.18 -11.48
CA GLY A 222 5.19 -19.05 -11.11
C GLY A 222 4.28 -19.34 -12.30
N SER A 223 3.92 -18.32 -13.09
CA SER A 223 3.10 -18.50 -14.30
C SER A 223 3.77 -19.38 -15.35
N LYS A 224 5.10 -19.31 -15.49
CA LYS A 224 5.88 -20.15 -16.41
C LYS A 224 5.83 -21.62 -16.00
N ILE A 225 5.93 -21.89 -14.71
CA ILE A 225 5.87 -23.24 -14.14
C ILE A 225 4.44 -23.81 -14.27
N LEU A 226 3.41 -23.03 -13.93
CA LEU A 226 2.00 -23.44 -14.11
C LEU A 226 1.63 -23.66 -15.59
N ARG A 227 2.24 -22.91 -16.52
CA ARG A 227 2.08 -23.13 -17.96
C ARG A 227 2.73 -24.44 -18.42
N MET A 228 3.81 -24.87 -17.76
CA MET A 228 4.41 -26.17 -18.04
C MET A 228 3.45 -27.29 -17.60
N ASP A 229 2.86 -27.19 -16.41
CA ASP A 229 1.85 -28.15 -15.95
C ASP A 229 0.65 -28.25 -16.89
N TRP A 230 0.20 -27.11 -17.41
CA TRP A 230 -0.84 -27.08 -18.43
C TRP A 230 -0.51 -27.98 -19.63
N SER A 231 0.75 -27.96 -20.09
CA SER A 231 1.20 -28.82 -21.18
C SER A 231 1.38 -30.28 -20.75
N LEU A 232 1.91 -30.53 -19.54
CA LEU A 232 2.15 -31.87 -19.01
C LEU A 232 0.85 -32.64 -18.77
N PHE A 233 -0.16 -31.97 -18.21
CA PHE A 233 -1.48 -32.55 -17.99
C PHE A 233 -2.36 -32.58 -19.24
N ARG A 234 -1.84 -32.13 -20.39
CA ARG A 234 -2.58 -32.03 -21.66
C ARG A 234 -3.97 -31.43 -21.47
N VAL A 235 -4.04 -30.29 -20.78
CA VAL A 235 -5.31 -29.68 -20.37
C VAL A 235 -6.26 -29.43 -21.55
N HIS A 236 -5.71 -29.15 -22.74
CA HIS A 236 -6.47 -29.01 -23.99
C HIS A 236 -7.27 -30.25 -24.40
N ASP A 237 -6.81 -31.44 -24.01
CA ASP A 237 -7.43 -32.72 -24.35
C ASP A 237 -8.51 -33.12 -23.35
N LEU A 238 -8.57 -32.47 -22.18
CA LEU A 238 -9.57 -32.76 -21.17
C LEU A 238 -10.99 -32.44 -21.68
N ARG A 239 -11.95 -33.24 -21.21
CA ARG A 239 -13.37 -33.12 -21.53
C ARG A 239 -14.20 -33.15 -20.25
N THR A 240 -15.27 -32.38 -20.20
CA THR A 240 -16.25 -32.37 -19.11
C THR A 240 -17.63 -32.74 -19.65
N ILE A 241 -18.54 -33.18 -18.76
CA ILE A 241 -19.91 -33.52 -19.11
C ILE A 241 -20.79 -32.31 -18.83
N ASP A 242 -21.53 -31.87 -19.84
CA ASP A 242 -22.52 -30.81 -19.68
C ASP A 242 -23.71 -31.31 -18.86
N LYS A 243 -24.04 -30.63 -17.76
CA LYS A 243 -25.13 -31.06 -16.85
C LYS A 243 -26.52 -30.96 -17.47
N LEU A 244 -26.71 -30.11 -18.49
CA LEU A 244 -28.00 -29.91 -19.15
C LEU A 244 -28.20 -30.88 -20.31
N THR A 245 -27.15 -31.10 -21.11
CA THR A 245 -27.25 -31.93 -22.33
C THR A 245 -26.72 -33.34 -22.15
N GLY A 246 -25.95 -33.62 -21.09
CA GLY A 246 -25.27 -34.90 -20.87
C GLY A 246 -24.12 -35.18 -21.84
N LEU A 247 -23.84 -34.27 -22.77
CA LEU A 247 -22.82 -34.46 -23.80
C LEU A 247 -21.42 -34.12 -23.28
N ARG A 248 -20.40 -34.81 -23.82
CA ARG A 248 -19.00 -34.49 -23.56
C ARG A 248 -18.60 -33.27 -24.37
N ARG A 249 -18.05 -32.26 -23.70
CA ARG A 249 -17.49 -31.05 -24.32
C ARG A 249 -16.08 -30.76 -23.82
N SER A 250 -15.32 -29.96 -24.55
CA SER A 250 -14.03 -29.44 -24.07
C SER A 250 -14.23 -28.52 -22.86
N LEU A 251 -13.20 -28.42 -22.03
CA LEU A 251 -13.15 -27.42 -20.98
C LEU A 251 -13.15 -26.02 -21.61
N THR A 252 -13.91 -25.13 -21.00
CA THR A 252 -13.77 -23.69 -21.24
C THR A 252 -12.44 -23.18 -20.68
N TRP A 253 -12.01 -22.00 -21.10
CA TRP A 253 -10.76 -21.40 -20.63
C TRP A 253 -10.73 -21.22 -19.10
N SER A 254 -11.85 -20.83 -18.48
CA SER A 254 -11.95 -20.69 -17.02
C SER A 254 -11.94 -22.03 -16.29
N GLU A 255 -12.64 -23.05 -16.79
CA GLU A 255 -12.61 -24.41 -16.22
C GLU A 255 -11.19 -25.00 -16.27
N ALA A 256 -10.46 -24.74 -17.35
CA ALA A 256 -9.10 -25.21 -17.53
C ALA A 256 -8.10 -24.53 -16.58
N TRP A 257 -8.25 -23.22 -16.32
CA TRP A 257 -7.46 -22.54 -15.28
C TRP A 257 -7.84 -22.97 -13.87
N LEU A 258 -9.13 -23.16 -13.58
CA LEU A 258 -9.58 -23.70 -12.29
C LEU A 258 -9.04 -25.12 -12.06
N PHE A 259 -8.94 -25.94 -13.11
CA PHE A 259 -8.26 -27.23 -13.03
C PHE A 259 -6.79 -27.08 -12.61
N ILE A 260 -6.00 -26.21 -13.26
CA ILE A 260 -4.60 -25.98 -12.86
C ILE A 260 -4.50 -25.44 -11.44
N ILE A 261 -5.33 -24.46 -11.07
CA ILE A 261 -5.33 -23.87 -9.72
C ILE A 261 -5.68 -24.93 -8.66
N SER A 262 -6.67 -25.79 -8.93
CA SER A 262 -7.04 -26.86 -7.99
C SER A 262 -6.01 -27.97 -7.87
N ARG A 263 -5.15 -28.16 -8.89
CA ARG A 263 -4.07 -29.13 -8.86
C ARG A 263 -2.87 -28.64 -8.07
N ASP A 264 -2.50 -27.38 -8.23
CA ASP A 264 -1.37 -26.75 -7.56
C ASP A 264 -1.82 -25.49 -6.83
N VAL A 265 -2.57 -25.69 -5.74
CA VAL A 265 -3.22 -24.62 -4.98
C VAL A 265 -2.19 -23.67 -4.38
N LEU A 266 -1.08 -24.21 -3.87
CA LEU A 266 -0.05 -23.41 -3.20
C LEU A 266 0.70 -22.53 -4.19
N LEU A 267 1.24 -23.07 -5.29
CA LEU A 267 1.94 -22.25 -6.28
C LEU A 267 1.00 -21.25 -6.96
N SER A 268 -0.23 -21.66 -7.28
CA SER A 268 -1.21 -20.79 -7.92
C SER A 268 -1.61 -19.63 -7.02
N SER A 269 -1.88 -19.90 -5.73
CA SER A 269 -2.27 -18.87 -4.78
C SER A 269 -1.17 -17.84 -4.55
N VAL A 270 0.07 -18.28 -4.33
CA VAL A 270 1.21 -17.36 -4.14
C VAL A 270 1.53 -16.57 -5.40
N THR A 271 1.37 -17.17 -6.59
CA THR A 271 1.57 -16.50 -7.89
C THR A 271 0.54 -15.38 -8.11
N ILE A 272 -0.75 -15.68 -7.87
CA ILE A 272 -1.84 -14.69 -7.99
C ILE A 272 -1.65 -13.58 -6.97
N PHE A 273 -1.36 -13.95 -5.72
CA PHE A 273 -1.12 -12.99 -4.64
C PHE A 273 0.05 -12.05 -4.97
N ALA A 274 1.17 -12.59 -5.44
CA ALA A 274 2.33 -11.80 -5.88
C ALA A 274 1.97 -10.85 -7.02
N ALA A 275 1.17 -11.26 -8.00
CA ALA A 275 0.74 -10.39 -9.11
C ALA A 275 -0.11 -9.20 -8.61
N ILE A 276 -1.09 -9.47 -7.74
CA ILE A 276 -1.97 -8.44 -7.17
C ILE A 276 -1.16 -7.45 -6.32
N CYS A 277 -0.32 -7.96 -5.40
CA CYS A 277 0.55 -7.11 -4.58
C CYS A 277 1.52 -6.29 -5.44
N GLY A 278 2.10 -6.90 -6.49
CA GLY A 278 3.00 -6.23 -7.42
C GLY A 278 2.35 -5.02 -8.09
N VAL A 279 1.09 -5.15 -8.55
CA VAL A 279 0.32 -4.05 -9.14
C VAL A 279 0.03 -2.95 -8.12
N ILE A 280 -0.45 -3.31 -6.91
CA ILE A 280 -0.76 -2.33 -5.86
C ILE A 280 0.48 -1.52 -5.49
N VAL A 281 1.61 -2.18 -5.23
CA VAL A 281 2.85 -1.51 -4.86
C VAL A 281 3.42 -0.72 -6.02
N LEU A 282 3.29 -1.20 -7.27
CA LEU A 282 3.71 -0.45 -8.46
C LEU A 282 2.94 0.86 -8.60
N VAL A 283 1.61 0.84 -8.47
CA VAL A 283 0.80 2.06 -8.55
C VAL A 283 1.25 3.06 -7.48
N PHE A 284 1.49 2.60 -6.26
CA PHE A 284 2.01 3.45 -5.19
C PHE A 284 3.43 3.96 -5.47
N ALA A 285 4.32 3.13 -6.01
CA ALA A 285 5.67 3.52 -6.41
C ALA A 285 5.65 4.59 -7.51
N LEU A 286 4.83 4.39 -8.56
CA LEU A 286 4.66 5.35 -9.66
C LEU A 286 4.08 6.68 -9.17
N TYR A 287 3.12 6.64 -8.24
CA TYR A 287 2.61 7.85 -7.60
C TYR A 287 3.72 8.63 -6.88
N ASN A 288 4.56 7.95 -6.08
CA ASN A 288 5.69 8.59 -5.40
C ASN A 288 6.75 9.12 -6.37
N LEU A 289 7.05 8.38 -7.44
CA LEU A 289 7.96 8.84 -8.50
C LEU A 289 7.40 10.10 -9.20
N ASN A 290 6.11 10.14 -9.48
CA ASN A 290 5.47 11.32 -10.05
C ASN A 290 5.60 12.55 -9.13
N MET A 291 5.45 12.39 -7.81
CA MET A 291 5.68 13.49 -6.87
C MET A 291 7.15 13.97 -6.90
N ILE A 292 8.10 13.04 -6.96
CA ILE A 292 9.53 13.36 -7.07
C ILE A 292 9.82 14.15 -8.34
N LEU A 293 9.25 13.74 -9.49
CA LEU A 293 9.43 14.40 -10.78
C LEU A 293 8.89 15.84 -10.77
N HIS A 294 7.78 16.09 -10.07
CA HIS A 294 7.21 17.44 -9.91
C HIS A 294 7.85 18.22 -8.77
N GLY A 295 8.77 17.62 -8.01
CA GLY A 295 9.50 18.29 -6.94
C GLY A 295 8.72 18.51 -5.64
N PHE A 296 7.56 17.88 -5.46
CA PHE A 296 6.72 18.00 -4.25
C PHE A 296 6.85 16.77 -3.34
N THR A 297 6.60 16.95 -2.04
CA THR A 297 6.37 15.86 -1.08
C THR A 297 4.87 15.65 -0.85
N ALA A 298 4.48 14.48 -0.33
CA ALA A 298 3.07 14.21 0.02
C ALA A 298 2.52 15.30 0.98
N ASN A 299 3.31 15.69 1.97
CA ASN A 299 2.94 16.77 2.90
C ASN A 299 2.71 18.12 2.21
N GLU A 300 3.46 18.42 1.15
CA GLU A 300 3.32 19.68 0.41
C GLU A 300 2.07 19.67 -0.45
N LYS A 301 1.77 18.53 -1.07
CA LYS A 301 0.53 18.34 -1.82
C LYS A 301 -0.69 18.62 -0.95
N PHE A 302 -0.75 18.07 0.27
CA PHE A 302 -1.85 18.36 1.21
C PHE A 302 -1.97 19.86 1.53
N LYS A 303 -0.85 20.55 1.75
CA LYS A 303 -0.88 22.00 1.99
C LYS A 303 -1.38 22.80 0.78
N TRP A 304 -1.04 22.37 -0.43
CA TRP A 304 -1.54 23.00 -1.65
C TRP A 304 -3.04 22.75 -1.85
N GLU A 305 -3.52 21.55 -1.52
CA GLU A 305 -4.95 21.22 -1.54
C GLU A 305 -5.73 22.06 -0.53
N ASP A 306 -5.23 22.23 0.69
CA ASP A 306 -5.82 23.11 1.71
C ASP A 306 -5.86 24.56 1.22
N LEU A 307 -4.74 25.06 0.67
CA LEU A 307 -4.67 26.42 0.13
C LEU A 307 -5.66 26.64 -1.04
N GLN A 308 -5.79 25.65 -1.92
CA GLN A 308 -6.73 25.70 -3.04
C GLN A 308 -8.19 25.68 -2.56
N ALA A 309 -8.49 24.92 -1.50
CA ALA A 309 -9.79 24.94 -0.85
C ALA A 309 -10.11 26.32 -0.28
N ASP A 310 -9.16 26.94 0.44
CA ASP A 310 -9.32 28.29 1.00
C ASP A 310 -9.56 29.36 -0.08
N ILE A 311 -8.86 29.27 -1.22
CA ILE A 311 -9.08 30.15 -2.37
C ILE A 311 -10.49 29.94 -2.94
N THR A 312 -10.89 28.68 -3.12
CA THR A 312 -12.20 28.33 -3.70
C THR A 312 -13.36 28.77 -2.82
N ASP A 313 -13.20 28.66 -1.50
CA ASP A 313 -14.21 29.06 -0.52
C ASP A 313 -14.15 30.57 -0.20
N GLY A 314 -13.23 31.32 -0.82
CA GLY A 314 -13.14 32.79 -0.72
C GLY A 314 -12.44 33.32 0.53
N TYR A 315 -11.84 32.46 1.34
CA TYR A 315 -11.03 32.84 2.51
C TYR A 315 -9.69 33.48 2.11
N LEU A 316 -9.18 33.15 0.92
CA LEU A 316 -7.97 33.73 0.34
C LEU A 316 -8.28 34.35 -1.03
N THR A 317 -8.33 35.68 -1.09
CA THR A 317 -8.67 36.44 -2.31
C THR A 317 -7.46 36.74 -3.20
N SER A 318 -6.24 36.62 -2.69
CA SER A 318 -5.01 36.76 -3.47
C SER A 318 -3.84 36.02 -2.80
N ILE A 319 -2.93 35.49 -3.63
CA ILE A 319 -1.62 35.01 -3.17
C ILE A 319 -0.78 36.27 -2.88
N PRO A 320 -0.21 36.43 -1.68
CA PRO A 320 0.70 37.53 -1.41
C PRO A 320 1.84 37.48 -2.44
N ARG A 321 1.97 38.53 -3.26
CA ARG A 321 3.13 38.67 -4.14
C ARG A 321 4.34 38.92 -3.24
N SER A 322 5.35 38.05 -3.34
CA SER A 322 6.67 38.23 -2.73
C SER A 322 7.35 39.47 -3.28
#